data_AF-A0A3M6UI52-F1
#
_entry.id   AF-A0A3M6UI52-F1
#
_cell.length_a   1.000
_cell.length_b   1.000
_cell.length_c   1.000
_cell.angle_alpha   90.00
_cell.angle_beta   90.00
_cell.angle_gamma   90.00
#
_symmetry.space_group_name_H-M   'P 1'
#
loop_
_entity.id
_entity.type
_entity.pdbx_description
1 polymer ?
#
loop_
_entity_poly.entity_id
_entity_poly.type
_entity_poly.pdbx_seq_one_letter_code
_entity_poly.pdbx_strand_id
1 'polypeptide(L)'
;MEIDFGKKGTEYDYETQFFGFTPESFVDGVYNAVNDYVGDCIQELENVIKSEESEKMIKGFYKSIDAAFDRFEVYVKNNIFKIPANILLPEDKKYIIQLLQHKMTMSIAAKCERRVHHKHQCTVEDEKQIDEELKELERKIKAAKYVNAALRQEVKDLDSAQEQLDNFENHIDAVQKAFEGNGGDEVYLYTTIVY
;
A
#
# COMPACT_ATOMS: atom_id res chain seq x y z
N MET A 1 28.00 16.72 16.70
CA MET A 1 26.73 16.15 16.23
C MET A 1 27.10 15.24 15.08
N GLU A 2 27.38 13.99 15.40
CA GLU A 2 27.81 12.98 14.44
C GLU A 2 26.65 12.71 13.48
N ILE A 3 26.90 12.87 12.19
CA ILE A 3 25.98 12.41 11.16
C ILE A 3 26.36 10.97 10.90
N ASP A 4 25.61 10.08 11.54
CA ASP A 4 25.66 8.64 11.34
C ASP A 4 25.15 8.32 9.92
N PHE A 5 26.08 8.08 8.99
CA PHE A 5 25.81 7.57 7.63
C PHE A 5 25.61 6.05 7.64
N GLY A 6 24.97 5.52 8.69
CA GLY A 6 24.62 4.12 8.85
C GLY A 6 23.23 3.75 8.33
N LYS A 7 22.79 4.25 7.16
CA LYS A 7 21.69 3.61 6.43
C LYS A 7 22.29 2.73 5.34
N LYS A 8 22.22 1.41 5.54
CA LYS A 8 22.43 0.41 4.48
C LYS A 8 21.71 0.91 3.22
N GLY A 9 22.46 1.24 2.17
CA GLY A 9 21.88 1.51 0.86
C GLY A 9 21.03 0.31 0.47
N THR A 10 19.79 0.56 0.10
CA THR A 10 18.82 -0.44 -0.31
C THR A 10 19.40 -1.22 -1.49
N GLU A 11 19.57 -2.53 -1.33
CA GLU A 11 20.25 -3.45 -2.26
C GLU A 11 19.58 -3.54 -3.66
N TYR A 12 18.49 -2.78 -3.86
CA TYR A 12 17.58 -2.85 -5.00
C TYR A 12 17.15 -1.47 -5.54
N ASP A 13 17.94 -0.41 -5.37
CA ASP A 13 17.58 0.94 -5.85
C ASP A 13 17.30 0.99 -7.36
N TYR A 14 18.07 0.24 -8.15
CA TYR A 14 17.94 0.20 -9.61
C TYR A 14 16.69 -0.58 -10.04
N GLU A 15 16.43 -1.69 -9.37
CA GLU A 15 15.23 -2.49 -9.51
C GLU A 15 13.99 -1.67 -9.12
N THR A 16 14.07 -0.91 -8.03
CA THR A 16 12.98 -0.06 -7.53
C THR A 16 12.64 1.04 -8.52
N GLN A 17 13.66 1.64 -9.16
CA GLN A 17 13.46 2.64 -10.21
C GLN A 17 12.70 2.06 -11.41
N PHE A 18 13.00 0.82 -11.80
CA PHE A 18 12.35 0.18 -12.95
C PHE A 18 10.94 -0.32 -12.65
N PHE A 19 10.74 -0.99 -11.50
CA PHE A 19 9.47 -1.62 -11.15
C PHE A 19 8.49 -0.67 -10.45
N GLY A 20 8.97 0.44 -9.87
CA GLY A 20 8.16 1.37 -9.09
C GLY A 20 7.80 0.87 -7.69
N PHE A 21 8.34 -0.29 -7.28
CA PHE A 21 8.23 -0.87 -5.95
C PHE A 21 9.50 -1.66 -5.63
N THR A 22 9.81 -1.87 -4.34
CA THR A 22 10.94 -2.70 -3.95
C THR A 22 10.55 -4.19 -4.02
N PRO A 23 11.46 -5.08 -4.46
CA PRO A 23 11.20 -6.53 -4.45
C PRO A 23 10.77 -7.07 -3.07
N GLU A 24 11.25 -6.44 -1.99
CA GLU A 24 10.83 -6.71 -0.60
C GLU A 24 9.35 -6.44 -0.39
N SER A 25 8.86 -5.25 -0.75
CA SER A 25 7.44 -4.90 -0.58
C SER A 25 6.52 -5.81 -1.39
N PHE A 26 6.98 -6.32 -2.54
CA PHE A 26 6.22 -7.32 -3.30
C PHE A 26 6.11 -8.65 -2.55
N VAL A 27 7.23 -9.20 -2.07
CA VAL A 27 7.24 -10.48 -1.35
C VAL A 27 6.41 -10.39 -0.08
N ASP A 28 6.55 -9.31 0.69
CA ASP A 28 5.75 -9.07 1.90
C ASP A 28 4.25 -9.01 1.58
N GLY A 29 3.88 -8.34 0.49
CA GLY A 29 2.49 -8.26 0.03
C GLY A 29 1.92 -9.64 -0.32
N VAL A 30 2.69 -10.48 -1.02
CA VAL A 30 2.28 -11.84 -1.37
C VAL A 30 2.21 -12.73 -0.13
N TYR A 31 3.17 -12.63 0.79
CA TYR A 31 3.18 -13.38 2.04
C TYR A 31 1.92 -13.09 2.87
N ASN A 32 1.61 -11.81 3.08
CA ASN A 32 0.43 -11.40 3.84
C ASN A 32 -0.86 -11.92 3.19
N ALA A 33 -1.01 -11.76 1.87
CA ALA A 33 -2.19 -12.26 1.18
C ALA A 33 -2.35 -13.78 1.32
N VAL A 34 -1.28 -14.55 1.16
CA VAL A 34 -1.34 -16.02 1.34
C VAL A 34 -1.63 -16.39 2.78
N ASN A 35 -1.04 -15.68 3.75
CA ASN A 35 -1.29 -15.92 5.16
C ASN A 35 -2.76 -15.64 5.54
N ASP A 36 -3.37 -14.60 4.99
CA ASP A 36 -4.80 -14.29 5.18
C ASP A 36 -5.68 -15.43 4.63
N TYR A 37 -5.43 -15.89 3.39
CA TYR A 37 -6.18 -17.02 2.81
C TYR A 37 -6.02 -18.32 3.61
N VAL A 38 -4.81 -18.59 4.10
CA VAL A 38 -4.53 -19.77 4.92
C VAL A 38 -5.23 -19.67 6.27
N GLY A 39 -5.25 -18.49 6.87
CA GLY A 39 -6.00 -18.18 8.09
C GLY A 39 -7.48 -18.48 7.93
N ASP A 40 -8.11 -17.99 6.86
CA ASP A 40 -9.52 -18.21 6.55
C ASP A 40 -9.84 -19.71 6.38
N CYS A 41 -9.04 -20.44 5.60
CA CYS A 41 -9.23 -21.88 5.41
C CYS A 41 -9.07 -22.67 6.72
N ILE A 42 -8.13 -22.29 7.57
CA ILE A 42 -7.91 -22.96 8.86
C ILE A 42 -9.06 -22.68 9.82
N GLN A 43 -9.58 -21.45 9.85
CA GLN A 43 -10.72 -21.10 10.67
C GLN A 43 -11.98 -21.88 10.26
N GLU A 44 -12.23 -22.05 8.96
CA GLU A 44 -13.29 -22.92 8.46
C GLU A 44 -13.08 -24.39 8.87
N LEU A 45 -11.84 -24.88 8.82
CA LEU A 45 -11.49 -26.24 9.20
C LEU A 45 -11.67 -26.49 10.71
N GLU A 46 -11.29 -25.54 11.56
CA GLU A 46 -11.48 -25.60 13.02
C GLU A 46 -12.96 -25.62 13.41
N ASN A 47 -13.81 -24.90 12.66
CA ASN A 47 -15.26 -24.92 12.85
C ASN A 47 -15.87 -26.31 12.60
N VAL A 48 -15.28 -27.09 11.68
CA VAL A 48 -15.74 -28.46 11.34
C VAL A 48 -15.09 -29.52 12.23
N ILE A 49 -13.82 -29.36 12.59
CA ILE A 49 -13.02 -30.35 13.32
C ILE A 49 -12.50 -29.73 14.61
N LYS A 50 -13.33 -29.66 15.64
CA LYS A 50 -12.92 -29.24 17.00
C LYS A 50 -12.12 -30.35 17.69
N SER A 51 -10.85 -30.54 17.31
CA SER A 51 -9.95 -31.49 17.97
C SER A 51 -8.57 -30.88 18.24
N GLU A 52 -7.93 -31.27 19.34
CA GLU A 52 -6.57 -30.83 19.69
C GLU A 52 -5.49 -31.30 18.68
N GLU A 53 -5.80 -32.28 17.83
CA GLU A 53 -4.90 -32.72 16.76
C GLU A 53 -4.83 -31.71 15.61
N SER A 54 -5.91 -30.94 15.39
CA SER A 54 -5.94 -29.90 14.36
C SER A 54 -4.90 -28.82 14.62
N GLU A 55 -4.72 -28.37 15.87
CA GLU A 55 -3.74 -27.34 16.22
C GLU A 55 -2.30 -27.73 15.90
N LYS A 56 -1.93 -29.00 16.11
CA LYS A 56 -0.59 -29.50 15.77
C LYS A 56 -0.37 -29.56 14.26
N MET A 57 -1.40 -29.98 13.52
CA MET A 57 -1.37 -30.02 12.06
C MET A 57 -1.24 -28.61 11.46
N ILE A 58 -2.00 -27.66 11.99
CA ILE A 58 -1.98 -26.24 11.63
C ILE A 58 -0.58 -25.63 11.84
N LYS A 59 0.01 -25.82 13.03
CA LYS A 59 1.37 -25.34 13.32
C LYS A 59 2.43 -25.95 12.40
N GLY A 60 2.26 -27.21 11.99
CA GLY A 60 3.11 -27.85 11.00
C GLY A 60 2.97 -27.23 9.60
N PHE A 61 1.75 -26.88 9.21
CA PHE A 61 1.45 -26.26 7.94
C PHE A 61 2.07 -24.86 7.81
N TYR A 62 1.92 -24.00 8.83
CA TYR A 62 2.56 -22.68 8.85
C TYR A 62 4.09 -22.75 8.72
N LYS A 63 4.74 -23.65 9.47
CA LYS A 63 6.20 -23.87 9.33
C LYS A 63 6.60 -24.30 7.93
N SER A 64 5.77 -25.10 7.26
CA SER A 64 6.02 -25.54 5.89
C SER A 64 5.86 -24.38 4.89
N ILE A 65 4.88 -23.51 5.10
CA ILE A 65 4.66 -22.30 4.30
C ILE A 65 5.83 -21.35 4.48
N ASP A 66 6.22 -21.03 5.72
CA ASP A 66 7.33 -20.11 5.99
C ASP A 66 8.62 -20.58 5.30
N ALA A 67 8.99 -21.85 5.44
CA ALA A 67 10.17 -22.40 4.78
C ALA A 67 10.06 -22.45 3.24
N ALA A 68 8.85 -22.52 2.69
CA ALA A 68 8.63 -22.38 1.26
C ALA A 68 8.77 -20.91 0.82
N PHE A 69 8.27 -19.98 1.63
CA PHE A 69 8.33 -18.55 1.38
C PHE A 69 9.74 -17.98 1.49
N ASP A 70 10.58 -18.46 2.43
CA ASP A 70 11.99 -18.09 2.49
C ASP A 70 12.72 -18.40 1.17
N ARG A 71 12.43 -19.57 0.59
CA ARG A 71 13.01 -19.98 -0.70
C ARG A 71 12.43 -19.18 -1.86
N PHE A 72 11.13 -18.91 -1.83
CA PHE A 72 10.46 -18.07 -2.81
C PHE A 72 11.03 -16.65 -2.80
N GLU A 73 11.19 -16.04 -1.62
CA GLU A 73 11.75 -14.71 -1.44
C GLU A 73 13.14 -14.60 -2.08
N VAL A 74 14.04 -15.51 -1.72
CA VAL A 74 15.40 -15.55 -2.26
C VAL A 74 15.38 -15.74 -3.78
N TYR A 75 14.52 -16.60 -4.30
CA TYR A 75 14.43 -16.86 -5.73
C TYR A 75 13.94 -15.64 -6.50
N VAL A 76 12.87 -15.01 -6.02
CA VAL A 76 12.22 -13.87 -6.63
C VAL A 76 13.14 -12.66 -6.67
N LYS A 77 13.80 -12.35 -5.54
CA LYS A 77 14.76 -11.25 -5.45
C LYS A 77 15.96 -11.43 -6.39
N ASN A 78 16.48 -12.65 -6.51
CA ASN A 78 17.71 -12.90 -7.27
C ASN A 78 17.51 -13.21 -8.76
N ASN A 79 16.33 -13.71 -9.17
CA ASN A 79 16.13 -14.21 -10.54
C ASN A 79 15.04 -13.47 -11.32
N ILE A 80 14.00 -12.98 -10.64
CA ILE A 80 12.86 -12.34 -11.32
C ILE A 80 13.04 -10.82 -11.31
N PHE A 81 13.29 -10.25 -10.14
CA PHE A 81 13.42 -8.79 -10.02
C PHE A 81 14.85 -8.28 -10.16
N LYS A 82 15.87 -9.14 -10.13
CA LYS A 82 17.25 -8.70 -10.29
C LYS A 82 17.48 -8.21 -11.71
N ILE A 83 17.91 -6.96 -11.84
CA ILE A 83 18.35 -6.42 -13.13
C ILE A 83 19.85 -6.71 -13.26
N PRO A 84 20.27 -7.48 -14.28
CA PRO A 84 21.69 -7.73 -14.52
C PRO A 84 22.48 -6.43 -14.75
N ALA A 85 23.69 -6.33 -14.19
CA ALA A 85 24.53 -5.14 -14.28
C ALA A 85 24.94 -4.75 -15.71
N ASN A 86 24.77 -5.66 -16.68
CA ASN A 86 25.02 -5.43 -18.10
C ASN A 86 23.81 -4.87 -18.86
N ILE A 87 22.68 -4.66 -18.19
CA ILE A 87 21.47 -4.07 -18.78
C ILE A 87 21.36 -2.63 -18.30
N LEU A 88 21.34 -1.71 -19.26
CA LEU A 88 21.06 -0.31 -19.02
C LEU A 88 19.57 -0.04 -19.26
N LEU A 89 18.94 0.52 -18.25
CA LEU A 89 17.55 0.95 -18.30
C LEU A 89 17.34 2.04 -19.37
N PRO A 90 16.17 2.06 -20.04
CA PRO A 90 15.84 3.08 -21.03
C PRO A 90 16.02 4.53 -20.53
N GLU A 91 15.80 4.76 -19.24
CA GLU A 91 15.99 6.01 -18.53
C GLU A 91 17.45 6.49 -18.60
N ASP A 92 18.41 5.57 -18.48
CA ASP A 92 19.84 5.84 -18.51
C ASP A 92 20.39 6.03 -19.93
N LYS A 93 19.70 5.51 -20.96
CA LYS A 93 20.11 5.66 -22.36
C LYS A 93 20.17 7.12 -22.80
N LYS A 94 19.28 7.96 -22.28
CA LYS A 94 19.26 9.41 -22.58
C LYS A 94 20.53 10.10 -22.08
N TYR A 95 20.94 9.81 -20.85
CA TYR A 95 22.16 10.35 -20.25
C TYR A 95 23.42 9.87 -20.97
N ILE A 96 23.50 8.59 -21.35
CA ILE A 96 24.67 8.04 -22.05
C ILE A 96 24.79 8.61 -23.47
N ILE A 97 23.68 8.74 -24.21
CA ILE A 97 23.69 9.37 -25.54
C ILE A 97 24.11 10.84 -25.42
N GLN A 98 23.62 11.56 -24.41
CA GLN A 98 24.01 12.95 -24.14
C GLN A 98 25.49 13.07 -23.77
N LEU A 99 26.03 12.16 -22.94
CA LEU A 99 27.44 12.12 -22.57
C LEU A 99 28.35 11.78 -23.75
N LEU A 100 27.95 10.83 -24.61
CA LEU A 100 28.68 10.46 -25.83
C LEU A 100 28.63 11.59 -26.86
N GLN A 101 27.46 12.22 -27.05
CA GLN A 101 27.33 13.42 -27.88
C GLN A 101 28.19 14.56 -27.33
N HIS A 102 28.21 14.79 -26.02
CA HIS A 102 29.02 15.84 -25.40
C HIS A 102 30.53 15.57 -25.56
N LYS A 103 31.01 14.34 -25.29
CA LYS A 103 32.42 13.96 -25.52
C LYS A 103 32.83 14.10 -26.99
N MET A 104 31.96 13.70 -27.91
CA MET A 104 32.20 13.81 -29.36
C MET A 104 32.19 15.29 -29.82
N THR A 105 31.28 16.10 -29.29
CA THR A 105 31.19 17.55 -29.59
C THR A 105 32.39 18.31 -29.03
N MET A 106 32.92 17.94 -27.85
CA MET A 106 34.12 18.54 -27.28
C MET A 106 35.39 18.21 -28.08
N SER A 107 35.48 17.00 -28.64
CA SER A 107 36.57 16.63 -29.56
C SER A 107 36.51 17.36 -30.90
N ILE A 108 35.31 17.66 -31.40
CA ILE A 108 35.08 18.36 -32.67
C ILE A 108 35.19 19.88 -32.50
N ALA A 109 34.74 20.45 -31.37
CA ALA A 109 34.81 21.87 -31.04
C ALA A 109 36.24 22.36 -30.81
N ALA A 110 37.15 21.50 -30.32
CA ALA A 110 38.57 21.80 -30.29
C ALA A 110 39.21 21.94 -31.69
N LYS A 111 38.49 21.55 -32.76
CA LYS A 111 38.99 21.53 -34.15
C LYS A 111 38.26 22.49 -35.10
N CYS A 112 37.10 23.05 -34.74
CA CYS A 112 36.33 23.91 -35.64
C CYS A 112 35.60 25.01 -34.86
N GLU A 113 36.17 26.22 -34.88
CA GLU A 113 35.37 27.43 -34.72
C GLU A 113 34.28 27.49 -35.80
N ARG A 114 33.07 27.90 -35.39
CA ARG A 114 31.90 28.22 -36.21
C ARG A 114 31.26 27.03 -36.95
N ARG A 115 30.19 26.49 -36.35
CA ARG A 115 28.78 26.57 -36.82
C ARG A 115 27.95 25.32 -36.49
N VAL A 116 26.81 25.61 -35.85
CA VAL A 116 25.52 24.87 -35.78
C VAL A 116 25.53 23.48 -35.14
N HIS A 117 24.82 23.35 -34.00
CA HIS A 117 23.99 22.16 -33.76
C HIS A 117 22.67 22.57 -33.10
N HIS A 118 21.62 22.50 -33.92
CA HIS A 118 20.21 22.59 -33.56
C HIS A 118 19.67 21.14 -33.52
N LYS A 119 18.79 20.84 -32.55
CA LYS A 119 18.04 19.58 -32.30
C LYS A 119 18.61 18.53 -31.34
N HIS A 120 18.56 18.85 -30.05
CA HIS A 120 17.65 18.17 -29.08
C HIS A 120 17.66 19.02 -27.80
N GLN A 121 17.01 20.18 -27.85
CA GLN A 121 16.73 20.94 -26.63
C GLN A 121 15.40 20.39 -26.11
N CYS A 122 15.39 19.88 -24.87
CA CYS A 122 14.19 19.93 -24.04
C CYS A 122 13.70 21.37 -24.15
N THR A 123 12.54 21.59 -24.74
CA THR A 123 12.10 22.97 -24.95
C THR A 123 11.74 23.54 -23.58
N VAL A 124 11.97 24.84 -23.38
CA VAL A 124 11.57 25.54 -22.14
C VAL A 124 10.06 25.35 -21.89
N GLU A 125 9.28 25.10 -22.95
CA GLU A 125 7.87 24.70 -22.89
C GLU A 125 7.63 23.31 -22.28
N ASP A 126 8.45 22.29 -22.57
CA ASP A 126 8.31 20.94 -21.99
C ASP A 126 8.62 20.96 -20.49
N GLU A 127 9.66 21.70 -20.07
CA GLU A 127 10.00 21.88 -18.65
C GLU A 127 8.89 22.62 -17.88
N LYS A 128 8.30 23.66 -18.49
CA LYS A 128 7.15 24.38 -17.90
C LYS A 128 5.91 23.50 -17.79
N GLN A 129 5.64 22.66 -18.78
CA GLN A 129 4.52 21.72 -18.72
C GLN A 129 4.69 20.72 -17.58
N ILE A 130 5.88 20.15 -17.42
CA ILE A 130 6.18 19.23 -16.32
C ILE A 130 6.04 19.93 -14.96
N ASP A 131 6.53 21.16 -14.81
CA ASP A 131 6.38 21.94 -13.57
C ASP A 131 4.92 22.26 -13.23
N GLU A 132 4.09 22.47 -14.25
CA GLU A 132 2.67 22.77 -14.09
C GLU A 132 1.87 21.52 -13.72
N GLU A 133 2.16 20.39 -14.37
CA GLU A 133 1.63 19.08 -14.00
C GLU A 133 2.02 18.70 -12.57
N LEU A 134 3.28 18.93 -12.18
CA LEU A 134 3.78 18.64 -10.83
C LEU A 134 3.00 19.45 -9.77
N LYS A 135 2.78 20.75 -10.02
CA LYS A 135 1.98 21.61 -9.14
C LYS A 135 0.52 21.18 -9.06
N GLU A 136 -0.06 20.74 -10.17
CA GLU A 136 -1.43 20.24 -10.19
C GLU A 136 -1.58 18.94 -9.39
N LEU A 137 -0.64 18.00 -9.57
CA LEU A 137 -0.57 16.76 -8.81
C LEU A 137 -0.39 17.02 -7.31
N GLU A 138 0.50 17.93 -6.91
CA GLU A 138 0.66 18.32 -5.50
C GLU A 138 -0.65 18.87 -4.90
N ARG A 139 -1.37 19.71 -5.65
CA ARG A 139 -2.69 20.22 -5.23
C ARG A 139 -3.70 19.09 -5.04
N LYS A 140 -3.77 18.15 -5.99
CA LYS A 140 -4.66 16.96 -5.91
C LYS A 140 -4.33 16.08 -4.72
N ILE A 141 -3.04 15.79 -4.49
CA ILE A 141 -2.59 14.98 -3.34
C ILE A 141 -2.94 15.69 -2.03
N LYS A 142 -2.72 17.00 -1.94
CA LYS A 142 -3.05 17.77 -0.74
C LYS A 142 -4.55 17.77 -0.48
N ALA A 143 -5.38 17.97 -1.50
CA ALA A 143 -6.84 17.88 -1.40
C ALA A 143 -7.29 16.48 -0.96
N ALA A 144 -6.78 15.43 -1.59
CA ALA A 144 -7.10 14.05 -1.24
C ALA A 144 -6.70 13.71 0.20
N LYS A 145 -5.55 14.20 0.68
CA LYS A 145 -5.13 14.04 2.09
C LYS A 145 -6.12 14.70 3.06
N TYR A 146 -6.62 15.90 2.76
CA TYR A 146 -7.63 16.55 3.60
C TYR A 146 -8.95 15.78 3.60
N VAL A 147 -9.42 15.35 2.43
CA VAL A 147 -10.66 14.54 2.32
C VAL A 147 -10.52 13.23 3.08
N ASN A 148 -9.40 12.51 2.93
CA ASN A 148 -9.15 11.27 3.66
C ASN A 148 -9.09 11.49 5.17
N ALA A 149 -8.54 12.61 5.64
CA ALA A 149 -8.53 12.94 7.06
C ALA A 149 -9.94 13.24 7.59
N ALA A 150 -10.75 13.99 6.83
CA ALA A 150 -12.14 14.27 7.18
C ALA A 150 -12.99 13.00 7.22
N LEU A 151 -12.90 12.14 6.19
CA LEU A 151 -13.59 10.85 6.16
C LEU A 151 -13.20 9.95 7.33
N ARG A 152 -11.90 9.91 7.69
CA ARG A 152 -11.45 9.15 8.87
C ARG A 152 -12.03 9.69 10.18
N GLN A 153 -12.30 11.00 10.26
CA GLN A 153 -12.96 11.58 11.43
C GLN A 153 -14.45 11.23 11.43
N GLU A 154 -15.13 11.34 10.30
CA GLU A 154 -16.54 10.94 10.18
C GLU A 154 -16.76 9.47 10.52
N VAL A 155 -15.87 8.57 10.10
CA VAL A 155 -15.93 7.15 10.49
C VAL A 155 -15.88 6.99 12.02
N LYS A 156 -14.97 7.70 12.70
CA LYS A 156 -14.88 7.64 14.16
C LYS A 156 -16.12 8.20 14.86
N ASP A 157 -16.68 9.28 14.32
CA ASP A 157 -17.88 9.90 14.88
C ASP A 157 -19.08 8.96 14.71
N LEU A 158 -19.17 8.27 13.58
CA LEU A 158 -20.18 7.23 13.32
C LEU A 158 -20.01 6.02 14.24
N ASP A 159 -18.78 5.51 14.42
CA ASP A 159 -18.50 4.40 15.34
C ASP A 159 -18.93 4.75 16.77
N SER A 160 -18.66 5.99 17.21
CA SER A 160 -19.05 6.48 18.54
C SER A 160 -20.57 6.59 18.70
N ALA A 161 -21.27 7.02 17.65
CA ALA A 161 -22.73 7.10 17.65
C ALA A 161 -23.37 5.70 17.65
N GLN A 162 -22.77 4.75 16.92
CA GLN A 162 -23.21 3.36 16.91
C GLN A 162 -23.06 2.71 18.30
N GLU A 163 -21.93 2.91 18.97
CA GLU A 163 -21.72 2.41 20.34
C GLU A 163 -22.76 2.99 21.32
N GLN A 164 -23.17 4.24 21.15
CA GLN A 164 -24.25 4.82 21.95
C GLN A 164 -25.60 4.16 21.66
N LEU A 165 -25.92 3.88 20.40
CA LEU A 165 -27.15 3.18 20.02
C LEU A 165 -27.19 1.75 20.56
N ASP A 166 -26.09 1.02 20.45
CA ASP A 166 -25.97 -0.35 21.01
C ASP A 166 -26.18 -0.33 22.54
N ASN A 167 -25.66 0.69 23.23
CA ASN A 167 -25.91 0.86 24.66
C ASN A 167 -27.38 1.14 24.99
N PHE A 168 -28.07 1.96 24.17
CA PHE A 168 -29.50 2.20 24.33
C PHE A 168 -30.33 0.95 24.07
N GLU A 169 -30.01 0.18 23.03
CA GLU A 169 -30.68 -1.09 22.71
C GLU A 169 -30.55 -2.07 23.89
N ASN A 170 -29.34 -2.23 24.42
CA ASN A 170 -29.09 -3.06 25.60
C ASN A 170 -29.89 -2.60 26.84
N HIS A 171 -30.06 -1.29 27.04
CA HIS A 171 -30.89 -0.76 28.12
C HIS A 171 -32.39 -1.02 27.91
N ILE A 172 -32.88 -0.88 26.67
CA ILE A 172 -34.28 -1.21 26.33
C ILE A 172 -34.55 -2.70 26.55
N ASP A 173 -33.66 -3.56 26.09
CA ASP A 173 -33.74 -5.01 26.31
C ASP A 173 -33.77 -5.38 27.80
N ALA A 174 -32.93 -4.71 28.61
CA ALA A 174 -32.91 -4.93 30.05
C ALA A 174 -34.22 -4.49 30.72
N VAL A 175 -34.79 -3.36 30.30
CA VAL A 175 -36.09 -2.87 30.78
C VAL A 175 -37.21 -3.81 30.36
N GLN A 176 -37.23 -4.26 29.10
CA GLN A 176 -38.24 -5.19 28.59
C GLN A 176 -38.21 -6.52 29.36
N LYS A 177 -37.03 -7.10 29.58
CA LYS A 177 -36.87 -8.32 30.41
C LYS A 177 -37.34 -8.10 31.85
N ALA A 178 -37.10 -6.93 32.43
CA ALA A 178 -37.56 -6.61 33.78
C ALA A 178 -39.10 -6.42 33.86
N PHE A 179 -39.73 -5.94 32.79
CA PHE A 179 -41.19 -5.86 32.67
C PHE A 179 -41.85 -7.23 32.47
N GLU A 180 -41.30 -8.07 31.60
CA GLU A 180 -41.77 -9.44 31.36
C GLU A 180 -41.64 -10.32 32.63
N GLY A 181 -40.55 -10.16 33.39
CA GLY A 181 -40.33 -10.87 34.65
C GLY A 181 -41.27 -10.49 35.80
N ASN A 182 -41.92 -9.32 35.72
CA ASN A 182 -42.85 -8.82 36.75
C ASN A 182 -44.34 -9.05 36.39
N GLY A 183 -44.64 -9.79 35.31
CA GLY A 183 -46.00 -10.18 34.94
C GLY A 183 -46.85 -9.04 34.35
N GLY A 184 -46.22 -8.03 33.74
CA GLY A 184 -46.94 -6.98 33.02
C GLY A 184 -47.36 -7.45 31.63
N ASP A 185 -48.65 -7.73 31.43
CA ASP A 185 -49.23 -7.93 30.10
C ASP A 185 -49.05 -6.67 29.24
N GLU A 186 -48.74 -6.84 27.95
CA GLU A 186 -48.66 -5.77 26.94
C GLU A 186 -49.94 -4.91 26.96
N VAL A 187 -49.87 -3.73 27.58
CA VAL A 187 -50.89 -2.71 27.39
C VAL A 187 -50.60 -2.03 26.07
N TYR A 188 -51.31 -2.47 25.02
CA TYR A 188 -51.41 -1.78 23.74
C TYR A 188 -51.71 -0.29 23.96
N LEU A 189 -50.70 0.57 23.88
CA LEU A 189 -50.85 2.03 23.84
C LEU A 189 -51.33 2.46 22.46
N TYR A 190 -52.53 2.02 22.07
CA TYR A 190 -53.35 2.73 21.08
C TYR A 190 -54.29 3.67 21.82
N THR A 191 -53.75 4.75 22.38
CA THR A 191 -54.56 5.84 22.91
C THR A 191 -54.37 7.08 22.06
N THR A 192 -55.23 7.16 21.04
CA THR A 192 -55.92 8.37 20.59
C THR A 192 -55.03 9.57 20.25
N ILE A 193 -54.63 9.63 18.97
CA ILE A 193 -54.47 10.92 18.29
C ILE A 193 -55.86 11.54 18.20
N VAL A 194 -56.21 12.41 19.15
CA VAL A 194 -57.32 13.34 19.01
C VAL A 194 -56.82 14.50 18.14
N TYR A 195 -57.60 14.78 17.10
CA TYR A 195 -57.44 15.87 16.12
C TYR A 195 -57.11 17.23 16.73
#